data_AF-A0A7S1IY18-F1
#
_entry.id   AF-A0A7S1IY18-F1
#
_cell.length_a   1.000
_cell.length_b   1.000
_cell.length_c   1.000
_cell.angle_alpha   90.00
_cell.angle_beta   90.00
_cell.angle_gamma   90.00
#
_symmetry.space_group_name_H-M   'P 1'
#
loop_
_entity.id
_entity.type
_entity.pdbx_description
1 polymer ?
#
loop_
_entity_poly.entity_id
_entity_poly.type
_entity_poly.pdbx_seq_one_letter_code
_entity_poly.pdbx_strand_id
1 'polypeptide(L)'
;DRYINVGQSKSNVKTVDAPGVEACGEQDANTYRNEENRHYPDTFKVWVPQPGKVSVQRTDANIGWGMYLKFYCRAPAAPAAPAAPDRYINVGQSKSNVKTVDAPGVEACGEQDANTYRNEENRHYPDTFKVWVPQPGKVSVQRTDANIGWGMYLKFY
;
A
#
# COMPACT_ATOMS: atom_id res chain seq x y z
N ASP A 1 -2.88 -9.75 11.89
CA ASP A 1 -3.96 -9.92 12.88
C ASP A 1 -3.38 -10.41 14.19
N ARG A 2 -3.92 -9.97 15.33
CA ARG A 2 -3.34 -10.26 16.65
C ARG A 2 -4.38 -10.21 17.76
N TYR A 3 -4.05 -10.80 18.90
CA TYR A 3 -4.85 -10.65 20.11
C TYR A 3 -4.59 -9.30 20.79
N ILE A 4 -5.68 -8.65 21.21
CA ILE A 4 -5.69 -7.46 22.05
C ILE A 4 -6.18 -7.85 23.43
N ASN A 5 -5.35 -7.60 24.44
CA ASN A 5 -5.69 -7.84 25.83
C ASN A 5 -6.49 -6.65 26.37
N VAL A 6 -7.75 -6.90 26.72
CA VAL A 6 -8.61 -5.93 27.38
C VAL A 6 -8.60 -6.16 28.89
N GLY A 7 -8.42 -7.41 29.33
CA GLY A 7 -8.38 -7.78 30.74
C GLY A 7 -9.70 -7.54 31.46
N GLN A 8 -9.65 -7.36 32.78
CA GLN A 8 -10.81 -7.14 33.64
C GLN A 8 -11.31 -5.68 33.60
N SER A 9 -12.58 -5.46 33.98
CA SER A 9 -13.13 -4.10 34.12
C SER A 9 -14.10 -4.02 35.28
N LYS A 10 -14.04 -2.94 36.07
CA LYS A 10 -15.08 -2.60 37.07
C LYS A 10 -16.28 -1.88 36.44
N SER A 11 -16.12 -1.36 35.23
CA SER A 11 -17.12 -0.59 34.49
C SER A 11 -17.72 -1.41 33.35
N ASN A 12 -18.96 -1.11 32.98
CA ASN A 12 -19.69 -1.77 31.88
C ASN A 12 -19.03 -1.58 30.50
N VAL A 13 -18.15 -0.59 30.36
CA VAL A 13 -17.38 -0.30 29.15
C VAL A 13 -15.92 -0.12 29.52
N LYS A 14 -15.01 -0.65 28.69
CA LYS A 14 -13.57 -0.44 28.78
C LYS A 14 -12.98 -0.19 27.41
N THR A 15 -12.07 0.79 27.33
CA THR A 15 -11.29 1.08 26.12
C THR A 15 -9.82 0.88 26.41
N VAL A 16 -9.09 0.24 25.49
CA VAL A 16 -7.64 0.01 25.58
C VAL A 16 -6.92 0.52 24.35
N ASP A 17 -5.63 0.81 24.54
CA ASP A 17 -4.70 1.07 23.45
C ASP A 17 -4.37 -0.21 22.68
N ALA A 18 -4.50 -0.13 21.36
CA ALA A 18 -4.24 -1.22 20.44
C ALA A 18 -3.61 -0.70 19.12
N PRO A 19 -2.39 -0.11 19.16
CA PRO A 19 -1.79 0.55 17.99
C PRO A 19 -1.73 -0.35 16.76
N GLY A 20 -2.20 0.12 15.60
CA GLY A 20 -2.24 -0.68 14.38
C GLY A 20 -3.39 -1.71 14.33
N VAL A 21 -4.49 -1.43 15.03
CA VAL A 21 -5.78 -2.11 14.84
C VAL A 21 -6.74 -1.15 14.14
N GLU A 22 -7.35 -1.62 13.06
CA GLU A 22 -8.36 -0.88 12.29
C GLU A 22 -9.76 -1.48 12.44
N ALA A 23 -9.84 -2.79 12.63
CA ALA A 23 -11.09 -3.48 12.89
C ALA A 23 -10.86 -4.63 13.87
N CYS A 24 -11.74 -4.75 14.85
CA CYS A 24 -12.01 -6.04 15.48
C CYS A 24 -13.29 -6.53 14.80
N GLY A 25 -13.32 -7.78 14.33
CA GLY A 25 -14.51 -8.28 13.63
C GLY A 25 -15.76 -8.04 14.48
N GLU A 26 -16.89 -7.75 13.85
CA GLU A 26 -18.21 -7.87 14.49
C GLU A 26 -18.39 -9.35 14.85
N GLN A 27 -17.79 -9.75 15.95
CA GLN A 27 -18.00 -11.04 16.56
C GLN A 27 -18.63 -10.72 17.89
N ASP A 28 -19.93 -11.04 17.96
CA ASP A 28 -20.62 -11.27 19.21
C ASP A 28 -19.62 -11.96 20.14
N ALA A 29 -19.29 -11.38 21.29
CA ALA A 29 -18.31 -12.03 22.17
C ALA A 29 -18.81 -13.38 22.69
N ASN A 30 -20.08 -13.72 22.43
CA ASN A 30 -20.65 -15.06 22.57
C ASN A 30 -19.94 -16.13 21.74
N THR A 31 -19.35 -15.77 20.60
CA THR A 31 -18.58 -16.69 19.75
C THR A 31 -17.14 -16.88 20.20
N TYR A 32 -16.62 -16.02 21.08
CA TYR A 32 -15.21 -16.08 21.53
C TYR A 32 -15.10 -16.30 23.05
N ARG A 33 -15.59 -17.46 23.47
CA ARG A 33 -15.22 -18.03 24.76
C ARG A 33 -13.77 -18.52 24.67
N ASN A 34 -12.81 -17.79 25.27
CA ASN A 34 -11.50 -18.40 25.52
C ASN A 34 -11.68 -19.60 26.49
N GLU A 35 -10.73 -20.54 26.52
CA GLU A 35 -10.83 -21.75 27.35
C GLU A 35 -11.16 -21.43 28.83
N GLU A 36 -10.66 -20.31 29.33
CA GLU A 36 -10.85 -19.83 30.70
C GLU A 36 -12.28 -19.31 30.98
N ASN A 37 -13.01 -18.82 29.97
CA ASN A 37 -14.30 -18.17 30.16
C ASN A 37 -15.47 -18.90 29.49
N ARG A 38 -15.26 -20.12 28.99
CA ARG A 38 -16.31 -20.90 28.30
C ARG A 38 -17.55 -21.19 29.14
N HIS A 39 -17.39 -21.12 30.46
CA HIS A 39 -18.42 -21.41 31.45
C HIS A 39 -19.23 -20.17 31.87
N TYR A 40 -18.83 -18.95 31.49
CA TYR A 40 -19.57 -17.73 31.84
C TYR A 40 -20.58 -17.37 30.73
N PRO A 41 -21.81 -16.99 31.10
CA PRO A 41 -22.85 -16.60 30.15
C PRO A 41 -22.71 -15.14 29.65
N ASP A 42 -21.71 -14.41 30.13
CA ASP A 42 -21.47 -13.00 29.81
C ASP A 42 -21.34 -12.78 28.31
N THR A 43 -21.96 -11.71 27.83
CA THR A 43 -22.00 -11.34 26.42
C THR A 43 -21.32 -9.97 26.26
N PHE A 44 -20.62 -9.74 25.14
CA PHE A 44 -19.93 -8.48 24.91
C PHE A 44 -20.03 -8.01 23.46
N LYS A 45 -20.08 -6.68 23.31
CA LYS A 45 -19.92 -5.95 22.06
C LYS A 45 -18.51 -5.36 21.99
N VAL A 46 -17.84 -5.51 20.85
CA VAL A 46 -16.49 -4.99 20.61
C VAL A 46 -16.51 -4.07 19.39
N TRP A 47 -15.82 -2.93 19.48
CA TRP A 47 -15.68 -2.01 18.34
C TRP A 47 -14.37 -1.22 18.41
N VAL A 48 -14.02 -0.60 17.29
CA VAL A 48 -12.86 0.28 17.15
C VAL A 48 -13.39 1.71 17.02
N PRO A 49 -13.40 2.53 18.09
CA PRO A 49 -13.94 3.89 18.02
C PRO A 49 -13.07 4.83 17.17
N GLN A 50 -11.77 4.52 17.06
CA GLN A 50 -10.81 5.22 16.23
C GLN A 50 -9.59 4.30 16.00
N PRO A 51 -8.77 4.55 14.97
CA PRO A 51 -7.56 3.75 14.71
C PRO A 51 -6.69 3.62 15.96
N GLY A 52 -6.27 2.40 16.25
CA GLY A 52 -5.40 2.13 17.39
C GLY A 52 -6.10 2.06 18.76
N LYS A 53 -7.43 2.08 18.83
CA LYS A 53 -8.20 1.90 20.08
C LYS A 53 -9.20 0.76 19.94
N VAL A 54 -9.42 0.00 21.01
CA VAL A 54 -10.44 -1.04 21.06
C VAL A 54 -11.32 -0.81 22.28
N SER A 55 -12.63 -0.78 22.07
CA SER A 55 -13.64 -0.65 23.12
C SER A 55 -14.48 -1.91 23.22
N VAL A 56 -14.82 -2.26 24.47
CA VAL A 56 -15.63 -3.44 24.81
C VAL A 56 -16.71 -3.02 25.79
N GLN A 57 -17.93 -3.46 25.51
CA GLN A 57 -19.10 -3.29 26.37
C GLN A 57 -19.68 -4.64 26.72
N ARG A 58 -19.99 -4.87 28.00
CA ARG A 58 -20.79 -6.02 28.42
C ARG A 58 -22.26 -5.79 28.08
N THR A 59 -22.93 -6.79 27.51
CA THR A 59 -24.28 -6.66 26.94
C THR A 59 -25.35 -7.46 27.68
N ASP A 60 -24.98 -8.42 28.54
CA ASP A 60 -25.92 -9.19 29.36
C ASP A 60 -26.24 -8.49 30.70
N ALA A 61 -25.38 -7.59 31.16
CA ALA A 61 -25.55 -6.87 32.41
C ALA A 61 -24.88 -5.49 32.38
N ASN A 62 -25.42 -4.53 33.13
CA ASN A 62 -24.89 -3.16 33.22
C ASN A 62 -23.80 -3.01 34.30
N ILE A 63 -22.95 -4.01 34.46
CA ILE A 63 -21.86 -4.05 35.43
C ILE A 63 -20.54 -4.40 34.75
N GLY A 64 -19.43 -4.29 35.47
CA GLY A 64 -18.12 -4.75 35.00
C GLY A 64 -18.04 -6.28 34.81
N TRP A 65 -16.83 -6.76 34.53
CA TRP A 65 -16.52 -8.18 34.37
C TRP A 65 -15.21 -8.54 35.09
N GLY A 66 -15.20 -9.72 35.71
CA GLY A 66 -14.04 -10.26 36.43
C GLY A 66 -13.11 -11.12 35.57
N MET A 67 -13.49 -11.42 34.34
CA MET A 67 -12.70 -12.26 33.45
C MET A 67 -11.60 -11.48 32.71
N TYR A 68 -10.52 -12.17 32.36
CA TYR A 68 -9.45 -11.57 31.56
C TYR A 68 -9.74 -11.72 30.07
N LEU A 69 -10.28 -10.66 29.46
CA LEU A 69 -10.69 -10.68 28.06
C LEU A 69 -9.52 -10.45 27.09
N LYS A 70 -9.52 -11.23 26.00
CA LYS A 70 -8.66 -11.05 24.83
C LYS A 70 -9.47 -11.21 23.54
N PHE A 71 -9.28 -10.31 22.58
CA PHE A 71 -10.01 -10.31 21.31
C PHE A 71 -9.05 -10.39 20.14
N TYR A 72 -9.36 -11.23 19.14
CA TYR A 72 -8.57 -11.28 17.91
C TYR A 72 -9.01 -10.16 16.98
N CYS A 73 -8.11 -9.22 16.70
CA CYS A 73 -8.39 -8.04 15.87
C CYS A 73 -7.49 -8.04 14.62
N ARG A 74 -8.04 -7.47 13.55
CA ARG A 74 -7.39 -7.35 12.26
C ARG A 74 -6.45 -6.15 12.27
N ALA A 75 -5.23 -6.37 11.79
CA ALA A 75 -4.28 -5.29 11.52
C ALA A 75 -4.60 -4.66 10.15
N PRO A 76 -4.19 -3.40 9.88
CA PRO A 76 -4.25 -2.86 8.53
C PRO A 76 -3.64 -3.85 7.54
N ALA A 77 -4.25 -3.98 6.36
CA ALA A 77 -3.49 -4.51 5.24
C ALA A 77 -2.26 -3.59 5.08
N ALA A 78 -1.07 -4.18 4.96
CA ALA A 78 0.09 -3.39 4.58
C ALA A 78 -0.30 -2.59 3.32
N PRO A 79 0.05 -1.29 3.22
CA PRO A 79 -0.17 -0.55 1.99
C PRO A 79 0.39 -1.39 0.85
N ALA A 80 -0.41 -1.57 -0.20
CA ALA A 80 0.02 -2.30 -1.37
C ALA A 80 1.38 -1.73 -1.79
N ALA A 81 2.38 -2.60 -1.93
CA ALA A 81 3.66 -2.17 -2.46
C ALA A 81 3.39 -1.39 -3.76
N PRO A 82 4.07 -0.25 -4.00
CA PRO A 82 3.95 0.43 -5.28
C PRO A 82 4.17 -0.61 -6.38
N ALA A 83 3.30 -0.59 -7.40
CA ALA A 83 3.46 -1.46 -8.55
C ALA A 83 4.91 -1.37 -9.02
N ALA A 84 5.56 -2.53 -9.22
CA ALA A 84 6.90 -2.53 -9.78
C ALA A 84 6.88 -1.67 -11.04
N PRO A 85 7.84 -0.74 -11.23
CA PRO A 85 7.84 0.11 -12.40
C PRO A 85 7.77 -0.79 -13.63
N ASP A 86 6.93 -0.42 -14.60
CA ASP A 86 6.92 -1.09 -15.89
C ASP A 86 8.38 -1.21 -16.33
N ARG A 87 8.83 -2.44 -16.58
CA ARG A 87 10.21 -2.73 -17.04
C ARG A 87 10.57 -1.99 -18.32
N TYR A 88 9.62 -1.27 -18.92
CA TYR A 88 9.85 -0.48 -20.09
C TYR A 88 9.12 0.85 -20.01
N ILE A 89 9.82 1.92 -20.37
CA ILE A 89 9.26 3.25 -20.51
C ILE A 89 8.93 3.45 -21.99
N ASN A 90 7.63 3.52 -22.30
CA ASN A 90 7.14 3.75 -23.66
C ASN A 90 7.07 5.26 -23.94
N VAL A 91 7.96 5.74 -24.80
CA VAL A 91 7.94 7.14 -25.26
C VAL A 91 7.12 7.29 -26.53
N GLY A 92 7.14 6.27 -27.39
CA GLY A 92 6.51 6.28 -28.71
C GLY A 92 7.18 7.28 -29.66
N GLN A 93 6.43 7.75 -30.66
CA GLN A 93 6.88 8.69 -31.67
C GLN A 93 6.84 10.15 -31.19
N SER A 94 7.62 11.04 -31.82
CA SER A 94 7.58 12.48 -31.53
C SER A 94 7.77 13.31 -32.80
N LYS A 95 6.98 14.38 -32.96
CA LYS A 95 7.23 15.41 -33.99
C LYS A 95 8.27 16.45 -33.54
N SER A 96 8.56 16.50 -32.25
CA SER A 96 9.47 17.45 -31.62
C SER A 96 10.78 16.78 -31.21
N ASN A 97 11.88 17.55 -31.18
CA ASN A 97 13.19 17.06 -30.77
C ASN A 97 13.25 16.61 -29.29
N VAL A 98 12.28 17.01 -28.47
CA VAL A 98 12.16 16.61 -27.07
C VAL A 98 10.73 16.11 -26.81
N LYS A 99 10.60 15.03 -26.04
CA LYS A 99 9.31 14.52 -25.54
C LYS A 99 9.43 14.07 -24.10
N THR A 100 8.41 14.40 -23.30
CA THR A 100 8.28 13.96 -21.90
C THR A 100 7.06 13.08 -21.76
N VAL A 101 7.19 11.97 -21.05
CA VAL A 101 6.09 11.02 -20.77
C VAL A 101 5.95 10.74 -19.29
N ASP A 102 4.76 10.27 -18.91
CA ASP A 102 4.50 9.71 -17.58
C ASP A 102 5.17 8.34 -17.43
N ALA A 103 5.90 8.17 -16.34
CA ALA A 103 6.56 6.93 -15.97
C ALA A 103 6.49 6.74 -14.44
N PRO A 104 5.30 6.44 -13.89
CA PRO A 104 5.11 6.29 -12.45
C PRO A 104 6.09 5.27 -11.85
N GLY A 105 6.73 5.63 -10.73
CA GLY A 105 7.71 4.76 -10.06
C GLY A 105 9.15 4.88 -10.57
N VAL A 106 9.41 5.70 -11.59
CA VAL A 106 10.77 6.02 -12.05
C VAL A 106 11.32 7.22 -11.28
N GLU A 107 12.36 7.01 -10.48
CA GLU A 107 13.03 8.05 -9.69
C GLU A 107 14.35 8.51 -10.31
N ALA A 108 15.03 7.63 -11.05
CA ALA A 108 16.22 7.93 -11.82
C ALA A 108 16.31 6.99 -13.02
N CYS A 109 16.84 7.48 -14.14
CA CYS A 109 17.36 6.63 -15.20
C CYS A 109 18.87 6.48 -14.95
N GLY A 110 19.42 5.29 -15.14
CA GLY A 110 20.89 5.13 -15.11
C GLY A 110 21.55 6.04 -16.14
N GLU A 111 22.79 6.48 -15.88
CA GLU A 111 23.67 7.09 -16.89
C GLU A 111 23.99 6.04 -17.97
N GLN A 112 23.03 5.77 -18.84
CA GLN A 112 23.20 4.90 -19.98
C GLN A 112 22.64 5.65 -21.17
N ASP A 113 23.56 6.19 -21.96
CA ASP A 113 23.30 6.76 -23.26
C ASP A 113 22.26 5.92 -23.99
N ALA A 114 21.20 6.55 -24.52
CA ALA A 114 20.25 5.83 -25.35
C ALA A 114 20.90 5.22 -26.61
N ASN A 115 22.17 5.54 -26.88
CA ASN A 115 23.02 4.88 -27.87
C ASN A 115 23.26 3.38 -27.58
N THR A 116 23.08 2.93 -26.35
CA THR A 116 23.30 1.51 -25.98
C THR A 116 22.03 0.66 -26.04
N TYR A 117 20.84 1.27 -26.09
CA TYR A 117 19.58 0.52 -26.12
C TYR A 117 18.94 0.52 -27.51
N ARG A 118 19.44 -0.36 -28.37
CA ARG A 118 18.72 -0.80 -29.58
C ARG A 118 17.82 -1.97 -29.22
N ASN A 119 16.53 -1.74 -28.96
CA ASN A 119 15.56 -2.83 -28.98
C ASN A 119 15.42 -3.36 -30.43
N GLU A 120 14.85 -4.56 -30.63
CA GLU A 120 14.73 -5.17 -31.97
C GLU A 120 14.07 -4.23 -32.99
N GLU A 121 13.10 -3.43 -32.55
CA GLU A 121 12.37 -2.46 -33.36
C GLU A 121 13.24 -1.24 -33.73
N ASN A 122 14.17 -0.84 -32.87
CA ASN A 122 14.99 0.36 -33.02
C ASN A 122 16.41 0.08 -33.56
N ARG A 123 16.82 -1.18 -33.66
CA ARG A 123 18.18 -1.56 -34.07
C ARG A 123 18.57 -1.08 -35.47
N HIS A 124 17.58 -0.86 -36.32
CA HIS A 124 17.72 -0.43 -37.70
C HIS A 124 17.84 1.09 -37.88
N TYR A 125 17.59 1.88 -36.83
CA TYR A 125 17.69 3.34 -36.91
C TYR A 125 19.02 3.84 -36.32
N PRO A 126 19.71 4.77 -37.00
CA PRO A 126 20.98 5.34 -36.51
C PRO A 126 20.79 6.45 -35.46
N ASP A 127 19.54 6.83 -35.20
CA ASP A 127 19.13 7.88 -34.27
C ASP A 127 19.74 7.68 -32.87
N THR A 128 20.15 8.77 -32.24
CA THR A 128 20.77 8.81 -30.92
C THR A 128 19.89 9.61 -29.97
N PHE A 129 19.85 9.25 -28.68
CA PHE A 129 19.04 9.99 -27.70
C PHE A 129 19.74 10.21 -26.36
N LYS A 130 19.34 11.29 -25.72
CA LYS A 130 19.62 11.61 -24.32
C LYS A 130 18.33 11.43 -23.50
N VAL A 131 18.42 10.77 -22.35
CA VAL A 131 17.28 10.49 -21.45
C VAL A 131 17.57 11.09 -20.08
N TRP A 132 16.55 11.67 -19.44
CA TRP A 132 16.66 12.15 -18.05
C TRP A 132 15.31 12.17 -17.34
N VAL A 133 15.34 12.19 -16.01
CA VAL A 133 14.17 12.31 -15.13
C VAL A 133 14.06 13.76 -14.66
N PRO A 134 13.20 14.61 -15.26
CA PRO A 134 13.05 16.00 -14.81
C PRO A 134 12.42 16.12 -13.43
N GLN A 135 11.60 15.14 -13.04
CA GLN A 135 10.98 15.00 -11.72
C GLN A 135 10.52 13.54 -11.51
N PRO A 136 10.33 13.08 -10.26
CA PRO A 136 9.83 11.73 -10.00
C PRO A 136 8.57 11.42 -10.80
N GLY A 137 8.53 10.25 -11.45
CA GLY A 137 7.39 9.81 -12.23
C GLY A 137 7.31 10.39 -13.66
N LYS A 138 8.30 11.16 -14.11
CA LYS A 138 8.37 11.69 -15.49
C LYS A 138 9.70 11.35 -16.14
N VAL A 139 9.69 11.05 -17.42
CA VAL A 139 10.92 10.84 -18.19
C VAL A 139 10.90 11.67 -19.46
N SER A 140 12.00 12.37 -19.72
CA SER A 140 12.22 13.17 -20.92
C SER A 140 13.28 12.52 -21.80
N VAL A 141 13.06 12.60 -23.10
CA VAL A 141 13.99 12.16 -24.13
C VAL A 141 14.23 13.26 -25.14
N GLN A 142 15.49 13.45 -25.53
CA GLN A 142 15.93 14.33 -26.60
C GLN A 142 16.65 13.53 -27.67
N ARG A 143 16.34 13.74 -28.95
CA ARG A 143 17.15 13.20 -30.05
C ARG A 143 18.44 14.02 -30.20
N THR A 144 19.58 13.34 -30.35
CA THR A 144 20.92 13.98 -30.31
C THR A 144 21.66 14.00 -31.64
N ASP A 145 21.26 13.17 -32.62
CA ASP A 145 21.87 13.14 -33.97
C ASP A 145 21.23 14.17 -34.92
N ALA A 146 20.02 14.63 -34.61
CA ALA A 146 19.30 15.60 -35.43
C ALA A 146 18.40 16.49 -34.56
N ASN A 147 18.18 17.74 -35.00
CA ASN A 147 17.29 18.69 -34.31
C ASN A 147 15.84 18.61 -34.81
N ILE A 148 15.33 17.39 -35.00
CA ILE A 148 13.97 17.08 -35.45
C ILE A 148 13.37 15.99 -34.56
N GLY A 149 12.07 15.72 -34.72
CA GLY A 149 11.44 14.57 -34.07
C GLY A 149 11.95 13.21 -34.56
N TRP A 150 11.26 12.14 -34.16
CA TRP A 150 11.56 10.77 -34.54
C TRP A 150 10.28 10.02 -34.91
N GLY A 151 10.40 9.18 -35.94
CA GLY A 151 9.30 8.40 -36.50
C GLY A 151 9.19 6.99 -35.92
N MET A 152 10.21 6.48 -35.22
CA MET A 152 10.11 5.15 -34.60
C MET A 152 9.31 5.20 -33.29
N TYR A 153 8.79 4.05 -32.89
CA TYR A 153 8.14 3.92 -31.59
C TYR A 153 9.20 3.67 -30.51
N LEU A 154 9.66 4.75 -29.85
CA LEU A 154 10.75 4.67 -28.91
C LEU A 154 10.34 4.05 -27.56
N LYS A 155 11.14 3.10 -27.07
CA LYS A 155 10.94 2.38 -25.81
C LYS A 155 12.30 1.95 -25.24
N PHE A 156 12.52 2.15 -23.93
CA PHE A 156 13.75 1.75 -23.22
C PHE A 156 13.42 1.01 -21.90
N TYR A 157 14.39 0.25 -21.39
CA TYR A 157 14.33 -0.49 -20.12
C TYR A 157 14.96 0.34 -18.99
#